data_AF-A0A212KSV6-F1
#
_entry.id   AF-A0A212KSV6-F1
#
_cell.length_a   1.000
_cell.length_b   1.000
_cell.length_c   1.000
_cell.angle_alpha   90.00
_cell.angle_beta   90.00
_cell.angle_gamma   90.00
#
_symmetry.space_group_name_H-M   'P 1'
#
loop_
_entity.id
_entity.type
_entity.pdbx_description
1 polymer ?
#
loop_
_entity_poly.entity_id
_entity_poly.type
_entity_poly.pdbx_seq_one_letter_code
_entity_poly.pdbx_strand_id
1 'polypeptide(L)'
;MTSEPNSNEQDIPVLLSIRDFANKHPFMSENSIRWLLYKDQPGLEDCLVRVSRRIYLKEKSFFDFLTSLNARNGNEFRENGGNNL
;
A
#
# COMPACT_ATOMS: atom_id res chain seq x y z
N MET A 1 -37.81 5.50 -17.43
CA MET A 1 -37.01 4.27 -17.30
C MET A 1 -35.69 4.66 -16.67
N THR A 2 -35.59 4.55 -15.35
CA THR A 2 -34.38 4.86 -14.58
C THR A 2 -33.51 3.60 -14.54
N SER A 3 -32.38 3.62 -15.22
CA SER A 3 -31.38 2.56 -15.17
C SER A 3 -30.78 2.52 -13.78
N GLU A 4 -31.05 1.47 -13.01
CA GLU A 4 -30.38 1.24 -11.73
C GLU A 4 -28.88 0.98 -11.95
N PRO A 5 -27.98 1.53 -11.12
CA PRO A 5 -26.57 1.22 -11.22
C PRO A 5 -26.31 -0.24 -10.82
N ASN A 6 -25.81 -1.03 -11.77
CA ASN A 6 -25.51 -2.44 -11.61
C ASN A 6 -24.40 -2.63 -10.57
N SER A 7 -24.76 -3.06 -9.36
CA SER A 7 -23.89 -3.11 -8.17
C SER A 7 -22.87 -4.27 -8.17
N ASN A 8 -22.48 -4.77 -9.35
CA ASN A 8 -21.55 -5.90 -9.52
C ASN A 8 -20.26 -5.50 -10.24
N GLU A 9 -19.83 -4.25 -10.13
CA GLU A 9 -18.49 -3.84 -10.51
C GLU A 9 -17.52 -4.39 -9.45
N GLN A 10 -17.22 -5.68 -9.55
CA GLN A 10 -16.14 -6.33 -8.81
C GLN A 10 -14.86 -5.55 -9.14
N ASP A 11 -14.37 -4.80 -8.17
CA ASP A 11 -13.16 -3.98 -8.25
C ASP A 11 -11.98 -4.92 -8.55
N ILE A 12 -11.68 -5.13 -9.83
CA ILE A 12 -10.67 -6.11 -10.26
C ILE A 12 -9.36 -5.68 -9.64
N PRO A 13 -8.72 -6.50 -8.80
CA PRO A 13 -7.51 -6.10 -8.11
C PRO A 13 -6.41 -5.84 -9.13
N VAL A 14 -6.03 -4.57 -9.26
CA VAL A 14 -4.96 -4.14 -10.17
C VAL A 14 -3.63 -4.59 -9.57
N LEU A 15 -3.03 -5.59 -10.21
CA LEU A 15 -1.70 -6.10 -9.89
C LEU A 15 -0.66 -5.38 -10.75
N LEU A 16 0.21 -4.60 -10.10
CA LEU A 16 1.25 -3.85 -10.78
C LEU A 16 2.63 -4.40 -10.43
N SER A 17 3.55 -4.45 -11.40
CA SER A 17 4.95 -4.63 -11.05
C SER A 17 5.45 -3.41 -10.27
N ILE A 18 6.56 -3.54 -9.54
CA ILE A 18 7.17 -2.39 -8.83
C ILE A 18 7.42 -1.21 -9.78
N ARG A 19 7.87 -1.51 -11.00
CA ARG A 19 8.12 -0.51 -12.04
C ARG A 19 6.84 0.17 -12.52
N ASP A 20 5.80 -0.61 -12.81
CA ASP A 20 4.53 -0.07 -13.28
C ASP A 20 3.84 0.76 -12.20
N PHE A 21 3.94 0.32 -10.95
CA PHE A 21 3.46 1.07 -9.79
C PHE A 21 4.18 2.42 -9.68
N ALA A 22 5.52 2.44 -9.71
CA ALA A 22 6.30 3.67 -9.63
C ALA A 22 6.03 4.64 -10.81
N ASN A 23 5.81 4.10 -12.01
CA ASN A 23 5.43 4.90 -13.18
C ASN A 23 4.02 5.50 -13.04
N LYS A 24 3.07 4.73 -12.49
CA LYS A 24 1.69 5.18 -12.24
C LYS A 24 1.62 6.19 -11.09
N HIS A 25 2.50 6.05 -10.10
CA HIS A 25 2.50 6.79 -8.84
C HIS A 25 3.84 7.49 -8.59
N PRO A 26 4.08 8.67 -9.21
CA PRO A 26 5.40 9.32 -9.19
C PRO A 26 5.85 9.79 -7.81
N PHE A 27 4.96 9.83 -6.81
CA PHE A 27 5.31 10.18 -5.43
C PHE A 27 6.18 9.10 -4.76
N MET A 28 6.26 7.89 -5.33
CA MET A 28 7.05 6.78 -4.79
C MET A 28 7.97 6.17 -5.85
N SER A 29 9.28 6.22 -5.59
CA SER A 29 10.27 5.62 -6.50
C SER A 29 10.33 4.10 -6.37
N GLU A 30 10.79 3.41 -7.44
CA GLU A 30 11.06 1.97 -7.38
C GLU A 30 11.98 1.59 -6.21
N ASN A 31 12.98 2.44 -5.92
CA ASN A 31 13.94 2.18 -4.85
C ASN A 31 13.29 2.28 -3.47
N SER A 32 12.39 3.25 -3.26
CA SER A 32 11.62 3.40 -2.01
C SER A 32 10.74 2.17 -1.76
N ILE A 33 10.09 1.66 -2.81
CA ILE A 33 9.28 0.44 -2.73
C ILE A 33 10.15 -0.76 -2.35
N ARG A 34 11.30 -0.93 -3.02
CA ARG A 34 12.25 -2.03 -2.72
C ARG A 34 12.79 -1.96 -1.30
N TRP A 35 13.07 -0.76 -0.80
CA TRP A 35 13.51 -0.55 0.58
C TRP A 35 12.43 -0.96 1.58
N LEU A 36 11.16 -0.63 1.32
CA LEU A 36 10.03 -1.09 2.15
C LEU A 36 9.92 -2.61 2.18
N LEU A 37 10.08 -3.26 1.02
CA LEU A 37 10.07 -4.73 0.92
C LEU A 37 11.21 -5.39 1.72
N TYR A 38 12.36 -4.74 1.82
CA TYR A 38 13.51 -5.23 2.60
C TYR A 38 13.31 -5.05 4.12
N LYS A 39 12.54 -4.04 4.52
CA LYS A 39 12.32 -3.65 5.92
C LYS A 39 11.34 -4.55 6.69
N ASP A 40 10.87 -5.64 6.08
CA ASP A 40 9.97 -6.65 6.65
C ASP A 40 8.87 -6.06 7.54
N GLN A 41 8.05 -5.19 6.93
CA GLN A 41 7.02 -4.45 7.65
C GLN A 41 5.77 -5.32 7.85
N PRO A 42 5.23 -5.45 9.08
CA PRO A 42 4.03 -6.24 9.33
C PRO A 42 2.82 -5.75 8.52
N GLY A 43 2.21 -6.65 7.75
CA GLY A 43 1.06 -6.38 6.88
C GLY A 43 1.43 -5.97 5.44
N LEU A 44 2.73 -5.85 5.15
CA LEU A 44 3.19 -5.62 3.78
C LEU A 44 2.97 -6.86 2.92
N GLU A 45 3.11 -8.06 3.48
CA GLU A 45 2.95 -9.35 2.81
C GLU A 45 1.58 -9.51 2.12
N ASP A 46 0.51 -8.97 2.70
CA ASP A 46 -0.85 -9.05 2.16
C ASP A 46 -1.01 -8.27 0.85
N CYS A 47 -0.17 -7.25 0.68
CA CYS A 47 -0.13 -6.38 -0.49
C CYS A 47 0.65 -7.01 -1.65
N LEU A 48 1.42 -8.08 -1.39
CA LEU A 48 2.34 -8.66 -2.35
C LEU A 48 1.76 -9.92 -2.99
N VAL A 49 2.00 -10.04 -4.29
CA VAL A 49 1.80 -11.29 -5.03
C VAL A 49 3.13 -11.70 -5.63
N ARG A 50 3.67 -12.83 -5.18
CA ARG A 50 4.91 -13.39 -5.71
C ARG A 50 4.58 -14.41 -6.80
N VAL A 51 5.09 -14.18 -8.00
CA VAL A 51 5.00 -15.11 -9.13
C VAL A 51 6.42 -15.44 -9.58
N SER A 52 6.90 -16.64 -9.22
CA SER A 52 8.31 -17.03 -9.42
C SER A 52 9.26 -16.00 -8.80
N ARG A 53 10.12 -15.36 -9.59
CA ARG A 53 11.11 -14.35 -9.17
C ARG A 53 10.57 -12.91 -9.22
N ARG A 54 9.30 -12.71 -9.57
CA ARG A 54 8.69 -11.38 -9.71
C ARG A 54 7.76 -11.10 -8.55
N ILE A 55 7.79 -9.84 -8.09
CA ILE A 55 6.91 -9.30 -7.06
C ILE A 55 5.97 -8.31 -7.73
N TYR A 56 4.69 -8.50 -7.47
CA TYR A 56 3.60 -7.62 -7.87
C TYR A 56 2.94 -7.03 -6.63
N LEU A 57 2.41 -5.83 -6.78
CA LEU A 57 1.70 -5.08 -5.76
C LEU A 57 0.22 -5.07 -6.09
N LYS A 58 -0.63 -5.46 -5.13
CA LYS A 58 -2.06 -5.14 -5.14
C LYS A 58 -2.17 -3.67 -4.82
N GLU A 59 -2.52 -2.85 -5.82
CA GLU A 59 -2.48 -1.40 -5.70
C GLU A 59 -3.28 -0.87 -4.51
N LYS A 60 -4.55 -1.26 -4.40
CA LYS A 60 -5.45 -0.85 -3.32
C LYS A 60 -4.92 -1.26 -1.94
N SER A 61 -4.57 -2.54 -1.77
CA SER A 61 -4.04 -3.05 -0.50
C SER A 61 -2.74 -2.34 -0.10
N PHE A 62 -1.88 -2.01 -1.08
CA PHE A 62 -0.65 -1.28 -0.80
C PHE A 62 -0.92 0.16 -0.33
N PHE A 63 -1.92 0.84 -0.89
CA PHE A 63 -2.35 2.14 -0.38
C PHE A 63 -2.94 2.06 1.04
N ASP A 64 -3.75 1.03 1.31
CA ASP A 64 -4.30 0.79 2.65
C ASP A 64 -3.17 0.54 3.66
N PHE A 65 -2.16 -0.22 3.26
CA PHE A 65 -0.94 -0.43 4.05
C PHE A 65 -0.21 0.88 4.34
N LEU A 66 0.03 1.74 3.34
CA LEU A 66 0.70 3.04 3.56
C LEU A 66 -0.08 3.93 4.51
N THR A 67 -1.41 3.94 4.38
CA THR A 67 -2.30 4.65 5.31
C THR A 67 -2.15 4.13 6.74
N SER A 68 -2.13 2.80 6.91
CA SER A 68 -1.95 2.17 8.22
C SER A 68 -0.56 2.45 8.82
N LEU A 69 0.48 2.48 7.99
CA LEU A 69 1.86 2.74 8.41
C LEU A 69 1.99 4.19 8.92
N ASN A 70 1.40 5.15 8.22
CA ASN A 70 1.37 6.55 8.64
C ASN A 70 0.59 6.72 9.96
N ALA A 71 -0.52 5.99 10.14
CA ALA A 71 -1.28 6.03 11.38
C ALA A 71 -0.48 5.48 12.57
N ARG A 72 0.28 4.39 12.39
CA ARG A 72 1.18 3.83 13.41
C ARG A 72 2.24 4.85 13.82
N ASN A 73 2.95 5.42 12.84
CA ASN A 73 3.97 6.43 13.09
C ASN A 73 3.38 7.68 13.78
N GLY A 74 2.18 8.11 13.36
CA GLY A 74 1.48 9.25 13.95
C GLY A 74 1.08 9.04 15.41
N ASN A 75 0.76 7.81 15.82
CA ASN A 75 0.44 7.49 17.22
C ASN A 75 1.67 7.50 18.12
N GLU A 76 2.84 7.05 17.63
CA GLU A 76 4.09 7.09 18.41
C GLU A 76 4.51 8.52 18.81
N PHE A 77 4.21 9.53 17.98
CA PHE A 77 4.47 10.93 18.33
C PHE A 77 3.51 11.49 19.39
N ARG A 78 2.27 10.99 19.47
CA ARG A 78 1.29 11.46 20.46
C ARG A 78 1.56 10.88 21.84
N GLU A 79 2.06 9.64 21.90
CA GLU A 79 2.35 8.98 23.19
C GLU A 79 3.69 9.42 23.79
N ASN A 80 4.69 9.77 22.97
CA ASN A 80 5.99 10.25 23.48
C ASN A 80 6.07 11.76 23.76
N GLY A 81 5.04 12.53 23.39
CA GLY A 81 4.96 13.98 23.67
C GLY A 81 4.32 14.35 25.01
N GLY A 82 3.91 13.37 25.83
CA GLY A 82 3.09 13.57 27.03
C GLY A 82 3.82 13.50 28.37
N ASN A 83 5.15 13.45 28.41
CA ASN A 83 5.93 13.45 29.66
C ASN A 83 7.21 14.29 29.50
N ASN A 84 7.08 15.61 29.55
CA ASN A 84 8.12 16.50 30.07
C ASN A 84 7.50 17.86 30.44
N LEU A 85 7.44 18.09 31.76
CA LEU A 85 7.22 19.35 32.49
C LEU A 85 5.80 19.92 32.53
#